data_AF-A0ABD3WEN0-F1
#
_entry.id   AF-A0ABD3WEN0-F1
#
_cell.length_a   1.000
_cell.length_b   1.000
_cell.length_c   1.000
_cell.angle_alpha   90.00
_cell.angle_beta   90.00
_cell.angle_gamma   90.00
#
_symmetry.space_group_name_H-M   'P 1'
#
loop_
_entity.id
_entity.type
_entity.pdbx_description
1 polymer ?
#
loop_
_entity_poly.entity_id
_entity_poly.type
_entity_poly.pdbx_seq_one_letter_code
_entity_poly.pdbx_strand_id
1 'polypeptide(L)'
;FITEMSKLVKISDNPSRQRGAEDLDRYLPFFILALRDFALDLESNGTEITSDEYLEECLSLRRGNKDVDVKYNTPRIGIRKYFRRRKCFTFDRPGSKATLKRLEDLTDDDLEEEFVKDSKRFMKFVLNECPPKYLDNGQPVNGSSKIHYTCLSLNVNCYL
;
A
#
# COMPACT_ATOMS: atom_id res chain seq x y z
N PHE A 1 -7.50 -1.44 11.96
CA PHE A 1 -7.38 -0.56 10.78
C PHE A 1 -7.68 -1.28 9.46
N ILE A 2 -6.81 -2.15 8.88
CA ILE A 2 -7.08 -2.71 7.54
C ILE A 2 -8.33 -3.62 7.47
N THR A 3 -8.62 -4.41 8.50
CA THR A 3 -9.83 -5.25 8.57
C THR A 3 -11.12 -4.44 8.53
N GLU A 4 -11.08 -3.19 8.96
CA GLU A 4 -12.25 -2.30 9.05
C GLU A 4 -12.52 -1.55 7.74
N MET A 5 -11.58 -1.56 6.78
CA MET A 5 -11.79 -0.96 5.46
C MET A 5 -12.99 -1.58 4.73
N SER A 6 -13.26 -2.86 4.97
CA SER A 6 -14.46 -3.54 4.46
C SER A 6 -15.78 -2.89 4.90
N LYS A 7 -15.79 -2.22 6.05
CA LYS A 7 -16.96 -1.50 6.60
C LYS A 7 -17.07 -0.07 6.06
N LEU A 8 -15.95 0.51 5.63
CA LEU A 8 -15.84 1.91 5.21
C LEU A 8 -15.93 2.08 3.69
N VAL A 9 -15.54 1.05 2.93
CA VAL A 9 -15.54 1.07 1.46
C VAL A 9 -16.76 0.30 0.93
N LYS A 10 -17.80 1.03 0.54
CA LYS A 10 -18.92 0.49 -0.25
C LYS A 10 -18.66 0.78 -1.72
N ILE A 11 -18.34 -0.25 -2.48
CA ILE A 11 -18.34 -0.17 -3.95
C ILE A 11 -19.77 -0.46 -4.39
N SER A 12 -20.42 0.47 -5.11
CA SER A 12 -21.76 0.24 -5.61
C SER A 12 -21.70 -0.70 -6.83
N ASP A 13 -22.06 -1.95 -6.59
CA ASP A 13 -22.38 -2.90 -7.66
C ASP A 13 -23.76 -2.51 -8.21
N ASN A 14 -23.76 -1.78 -9.33
CA ASN A 14 -24.98 -1.57 -10.09
C ASN A 14 -25.27 -2.86 -10.90
N PRO A 15 -26.34 -3.61 -10.62
CA PRO A 15 -26.59 -4.91 -11.24
C PRO A 15 -26.80 -4.85 -12.76
N SER A 16 -27.03 -3.67 -13.34
CA SER A 16 -27.11 -3.48 -14.80
C SER A 16 -25.74 -3.40 -15.50
N ARG A 17 -24.64 -3.34 -14.75
CA ARG A 17 -23.26 -3.36 -15.27
C ARG A 17 -22.55 -4.57 -14.70
N GLN A 18 -22.49 -5.67 -15.47
CA GLN A 18 -21.57 -6.77 -15.18
C GLN A 18 -20.13 -6.23 -15.26
N ARG A 19 -19.58 -5.80 -14.13
CA ARG A 19 -18.18 -5.36 -14.03
C ARG A 19 -17.30 -6.58 -13.79
N GLY A 20 -16.33 -6.81 -14.66
CA GLY A 20 -15.34 -7.87 -14.49
C GLY A 20 -14.43 -7.63 -13.29
N ALA A 21 -13.62 -8.61 -12.89
CA ALA A 21 -12.63 -8.41 -11.84
C ALA A 21 -11.66 -7.26 -12.19
N GLU A 22 -11.29 -7.13 -13.46
CA GLU A 22 -10.44 -6.05 -14.00
C GLU A 22 -11.08 -4.66 -13.87
N ASP A 23 -12.41 -4.58 -13.98
CA ASP A 23 -13.15 -3.34 -13.79
C ASP A 23 -13.11 -2.86 -12.34
N LEU A 24 -12.85 -3.75 -11.38
CA LEU A 24 -12.71 -3.40 -9.97
C LEU A 24 -11.29 -2.90 -9.66
N ASP A 25 -10.28 -3.42 -10.36
CA ASP A 25 -8.86 -3.12 -10.12
C ASP A 25 -8.52 -1.64 -10.37
N ARG A 26 -9.23 -0.97 -11.29
CA ARG A 26 -9.10 0.49 -11.50
C ARG A 26 -9.59 1.34 -10.32
N TYR A 27 -10.49 0.80 -9.50
CA TYR A 27 -11.05 1.53 -8.35
C TYR A 27 -10.32 1.20 -7.05
N LEU A 28 -9.67 0.03 -6.98
CA LEU A 28 -8.89 -0.38 -5.83
C LEU A 28 -7.52 0.33 -5.82
N PRO A 29 -7.09 0.85 -4.66
CA PRO A 29 -5.80 1.52 -4.56
C PRO A 29 -4.65 0.52 -4.74
N PHE A 30 -3.55 1.00 -5.32
CA PHE A 30 -2.26 0.31 -5.26
C PHE A 30 -1.76 0.37 -3.82
N PHE A 31 -1.54 -0.79 -3.19
CA PHE A 31 -0.94 -0.86 -1.86
C PHE A 31 0.58 -1.04 -1.93
N ILE A 32 1.32 -0.15 -1.30
CA ILE A 32 2.77 -0.29 -1.17
C ILE A 32 3.11 -0.44 0.31
N LEU A 33 3.75 -1.54 0.68
CA LEU A 33 4.28 -1.77 2.02
C LEU A 33 5.76 -1.35 2.05
N ALA A 34 6.06 -0.30 2.80
CA ALA A 34 7.42 0.16 3.04
C ALA A 34 7.89 -0.29 4.44
N LEU A 35 8.77 -1.28 4.50
CA LEU A 35 9.36 -1.81 5.73
C LEU A 35 10.65 -1.05 6.05
N ARG A 36 10.62 -0.25 7.11
CA ARG A 36 11.75 0.59 7.55
C ARG A 36 12.64 -0.15 8.54
N ASP A 37 13.93 0.18 8.53
CA ASP A 37 14.94 -0.41 9.40
C ASP A 37 14.91 -1.96 9.31
N PHE A 38 14.79 -2.48 8.08
CA PHE A 38 14.65 -3.90 7.84
C PHE A 38 15.96 -4.61 8.15
N ALA A 39 15.93 -5.53 9.12
CA ALA A 39 17.13 -6.18 9.65
C ALA A 39 17.15 -7.69 9.42
N LEU A 40 16.20 -8.21 8.64
CA LEU A 40 16.12 -9.63 8.30
C LEU A 40 16.73 -9.83 6.93
N ASP A 41 17.41 -10.95 6.74
CA ASP A 41 17.75 -11.42 5.41
C ASP A 41 16.47 -11.82 4.68
N LEU A 42 16.34 -11.42 3.41
CA LEU A 42 15.22 -11.84 2.57
C LEU A 42 15.45 -13.28 2.11
N GLU A 43 15.19 -14.23 3.00
CA GLU A 43 15.37 -15.65 2.75
C GLU A 43 14.13 -16.45 3.14
N SER A 44 13.77 -17.43 2.32
CA SER A 44 12.77 -18.45 2.62
C SER A 44 13.33 -19.83 2.30
N ASN A 45 13.37 -20.70 3.31
CA ASN A 45 13.87 -22.08 3.20
C ASN A 45 15.29 -22.19 2.58
N GLY A 46 16.23 -21.32 2.95
CA GLY A 46 17.59 -21.35 2.39
C GLY A 46 17.73 -20.68 1.03
N THR A 47 16.67 -20.08 0.50
CA THR A 47 16.67 -19.42 -0.82
C THR A 47 16.39 -17.94 -0.67
N GLU A 48 17.20 -17.09 -1.32
CA GLU A 48 16.96 -15.66 -1.39
C GLU A 48 15.62 -15.36 -2.08
N ILE A 49 14.83 -14.48 -1.49
CA ILE A 49 13.54 -14.04 -2.00
C ILE A 49 13.53 -12.52 -2.19
N THR A 50 12.59 -12.06 -3.00
CA THR A 50 12.31 -10.63 -3.14
C THR A 50 11.47 -10.11 -1.97
N SER A 51 11.48 -8.79 -1.76
CA SER A 51 10.59 -8.14 -0.80
C SER A 51 9.11 -8.39 -1.10
N ASP A 52 8.74 -8.55 -2.38
CA ASP A 52 7.37 -8.86 -2.81
C ASP A 52 6.97 -10.29 -2.43
N GLU A 53 7.86 -11.26 -2.62
CA GLU A 53 7.65 -12.64 -2.18
C GLU A 53 7.52 -12.70 -0.65
N TYR A 54 8.36 -11.97 0.09
CA TYR A 54 8.26 -11.83 1.54
C TYR A 54 6.88 -11.30 1.98
N LEU A 55 6.33 -10.32 1.26
CA LEU A 55 4.98 -9.81 1.52
C LEU A 55 3.91 -10.88 1.27
N GLU A 56 3.98 -11.61 0.16
CA GLU A 56 2.99 -12.64 -0.16
C GLU A 56 3.08 -13.83 0.82
N GLU A 57 4.27 -14.18 1.33
CA GLU A 57 4.44 -15.13 2.43
C GLU A 57 3.80 -14.62 3.72
N CYS A 58 4.01 -13.35 4.08
CA CYS A 58 3.36 -12.73 5.24
C CYS A 58 1.82 -12.74 5.14
N LEU A 59 1.29 -12.71 3.90
CA LEU A 59 -0.14 -12.78 3.57
C LEU A 59 -0.65 -14.20 3.31
N SER A 60 0.18 -15.23 3.52
CA SER A 60 -0.23 -16.62 3.41
C SER A 60 -1.30 -16.97 4.45
N LEU A 61 -2.25 -17.82 4.04
CA LEU A 61 -3.36 -18.24 4.89
C LEU A 61 -3.02 -19.54 5.60
N ARG A 62 -3.38 -19.64 6.88
CA ARG A 62 -3.32 -20.90 7.62
C ARG A 62 -4.48 -21.80 7.20
N ARG A 63 -4.19 -23.09 7.05
CA ARG A 63 -5.22 -24.12 6.83
C ARG A 63 -5.83 -24.49 8.18
N GLY A 64 -7.13 -24.27 8.33
CA GLY A 64 -7.85 -24.60 9.56
C GLY A 64 -9.04 -23.67 9.77
N ASN A 65 -10.02 -24.18 10.52
CA ASN A 65 -11.27 -23.48 10.82
C ASN A 65 -11.40 -23.17 12.33
N LYS A 66 -10.31 -23.31 13.10
CA LYS A 66 -10.31 -22.94 14.52
C LYS A 66 -10.40 -21.41 14.63
N ASP A 67 -10.93 -20.91 15.75
CA ASP A 67 -11.05 -19.47 15.99
C ASP A 67 -9.70 -18.72 15.81
N VAL A 68 -8.60 -19.33 16.22
CA VAL A 68 -7.23 -18.80 16.01
C VAL A 68 -6.86 -18.66 14.53
N ASP A 69 -7.26 -19.61 13.69
CA ASP A 69 -6.99 -19.59 12.25
C ASP A 69 -7.85 -18.55 11.56
N VAL A 70 -9.13 -18.46 11.95
CA VAL A 70 -10.06 -17.43 11.44
C VAL A 70 -9.55 -16.03 11.78
N LYS A 71 -9.13 -15.79 13.03
CA LYS A 71 -8.56 -14.50 13.46
C LYS A 71 -7.26 -14.16 12.72
N TYR A 72 -6.40 -15.15 12.47
CA TYR A 72 -5.17 -14.97 11.71
C TYR A 72 -5.43 -14.66 10.21
N ASN A 73 -6.38 -15.36 9.60
CA ASN A 73 -6.69 -15.27 8.17
C ASN A 73 -7.51 -14.03 7.80
N THR A 74 -8.42 -13.59 8.66
CA THR A 74 -9.34 -12.45 8.40
C THR A 74 -8.63 -11.19 7.89
N PRO A 75 -7.59 -10.64 8.55
CA PRO A 75 -6.87 -9.47 8.04
C PRO A 75 -6.18 -9.72 6.70
N ARG A 76 -5.62 -10.92 6.49
CA ARG A 76 -4.88 -11.28 5.27
C ARG A 76 -5.80 -11.42 4.07
N ILE A 77 -6.96 -12.04 4.27
CA ILE A 77 -8.03 -12.11 3.26
C ILE A 77 -8.46 -10.69 2.87
N GLY A 78 -8.64 -9.81 3.86
CA GLY A 78 -8.96 -8.40 3.62
C GLY A 78 -7.92 -7.72 2.73
N ILE A 79 -6.64 -7.77 3.12
CA ILE A 79 -5.55 -7.16 2.34
C ILE A 79 -5.54 -7.71 0.91
N ARG A 80 -5.60 -9.04 0.77
CA ARG A 80 -5.56 -9.71 -0.53
C ARG A 80 -6.72 -9.33 -1.44
N LYS A 81 -7.91 -9.14 -0.86
CA LYS A 81 -9.14 -8.79 -1.57
C LYS A 81 -9.18 -7.33 -1.99
N TYR A 82 -8.86 -6.39 -1.08
CA TYR A 82 -9.03 -4.95 -1.31
C TYR A 82 -7.85 -4.30 -2.00
N PHE A 83 -6.67 -4.89 -1.94
CA PHE A 83 -5.47 -4.32 -2.53
C PHE A 83 -4.87 -5.30 -3.52
N ARG A 84 -5.53 -5.60 -4.64
CA ARG A 84 -5.02 -6.65 -5.55
C ARG A 84 -3.64 -6.34 -6.13
N ARG A 85 -3.38 -5.07 -6.41
CA ARG A 85 -2.05 -4.56 -6.76
C ARG A 85 -1.30 -4.23 -5.48
N ARG A 86 -0.20 -4.97 -5.22
CA ARG A 86 0.64 -4.78 -4.04
C ARG A 86 2.11 -4.79 -4.43
N LYS A 87 2.91 -4.01 -3.71
CA LYS A 87 4.36 -3.96 -3.83
C LYS A 87 4.96 -3.82 -2.44
N CYS A 88 6.11 -4.41 -2.22
CA CYS A 88 6.85 -4.33 -0.98
C CYS A 88 8.24 -3.73 -1.24
N PHE A 89 8.65 -2.83 -0.36
CA PHE A 89 10.01 -2.29 -0.32
C PHE A 89 10.54 -2.42 1.09
N THR A 90 11.74 -2.95 1.21
CA THR A 90 12.54 -2.92 2.42
C THR A 90 13.50 -1.74 2.32
N PHE A 91 13.82 -1.16 3.46
CA PHE A 91 14.79 -0.08 3.57
C PHE A 91 15.69 -0.38 4.75
N ASP A 92 16.98 -0.35 4.50
CA ASP A 92 17.98 -0.34 5.56
C ASP A 92 17.84 0.90 6.44
N ARG A 93 18.52 0.87 7.58
CA ARG A 93 18.54 2.02 8.46
C ARG A 93 19.26 3.18 7.74
N PRO A 94 18.70 4.40 7.73
CA PRO A 94 19.32 5.54 7.02
C PRO A 94 20.69 5.95 7.56
N GLY A 95 20.99 5.58 8.80
CA GLY A 95 22.22 5.91 9.51
C GLY A 95 22.08 5.76 11.01
N SER A 96 23.11 6.19 11.75
CA SER A 96 23.15 6.09 13.21
C SER A 96 22.03 6.87 13.91
N LYS A 97 21.74 6.55 15.17
CA LYS A 97 20.77 7.32 15.98
C LYS A 97 21.12 8.81 16.08
N ALA A 98 22.41 9.17 16.06
CA ALA A 98 22.84 10.56 16.09
C ALA A 98 22.54 11.27 14.76
N THR A 99 22.82 10.59 13.64
CA THR A 99 22.49 11.02 12.27
C THR A 99 20.99 11.29 12.14
N LEU A 100 20.14 10.35 12.58
CA LEU A 100 18.68 10.46 12.48
C LEU A 100 18.06 11.64 13.24
N LYS A 101 18.76 12.26 14.21
CA LYS A 101 18.26 13.45 14.92
C LYS A 101 18.23 14.71 14.04
N ARG A 102 18.99 14.72 12.95
CA ARG A 102 19.11 15.86 12.03
C ARG A 102 18.73 15.47 10.61
N LEU A 103 17.87 14.45 10.44
CA LEU A 103 17.60 13.82 9.14
C LEU A 103 17.16 14.83 8.06
N GLU A 104 16.47 15.91 8.44
CA GLU A 104 16.02 16.97 7.51
C GLU A 104 17.17 17.84 6.98
N ASP A 105 18.30 17.89 7.69
CA ASP A 105 19.50 18.68 7.33
C ASP A 105 20.52 17.86 6.53
N LEU A 106 20.29 16.55 6.35
CA LEU A 106 21.24 15.63 5.72
C LEU A 106 21.08 15.57 4.21
N THR A 107 22.18 15.30 3.54
CA THR A 107 22.22 14.98 2.10
C THR A 107 22.29 13.47 1.90
N ASP A 108 22.10 13.00 0.66
CA ASP A 108 22.26 11.59 0.31
C ASP A 108 23.65 11.04 0.71
N ASP A 109 24.69 11.88 0.66
CA ASP A 109 26.07 11.49 0.98
C ASP A 109 26.29 11.27 2.50
N ASP A 110 25.39 11.76 3.34
CA ASP A 110 25.44 11.59 4.80
C ASP A 110 24.70 10.31 5.28
N LEU A 111 24.07 9.58 4.35
CA LEU A 111 23.21 8.44 4.63
C LEU A 111 23.87 7.12 4.18
N GLU A 112 23.38 6.01 4.72
CA GLU A 112 23.79 4.69 4.27
C GLU A 112 23.48 4.49 2.78
N GLU A 113 24.47 4.01 2.02
CA GLU A 113 24.41 3.93 0.56
C GLU A 113 23.23 3.05 0.07
N GLU A 114 23.04 1.89 0.70
CA GLU A 114 21.93 0.99 0.36
C GLU A 114 20.56 1.62 0.67
N PHE A 115 20.45 2.39 1.76
CA PHE A 115 19.22 3.14 2.05
C PHE A 115 18.90 4.17 0.96
N VAL A 116 19.90 4.90 0.47
CA VAL A 116 19.74 5.88 -0.61
C VAL A 116 19.32 5.18 -1.90
N LYS A 117 19.95 4.05 -2.22
CA LYS A 117 19.64 3.23 -3.41
C LYS A 117 18.21 2.68 -3.35
N ASP A 118 17.78 2.16 -2.20
CA ASP A 118 16.41 1.70 -1.95
C ASP A 118 15.40 2.84 -2.08
N SER A 119 15.71 4.00 -1.50
CA SER A 119 14.89 5.21 -1.57
C SER A 119 14.69 5.69 -3.01
N LYS A 120 15.76 5.71 -3.81
CA LYS A 120 15.70 6.06 -5.25
C LYS A 120 14.89 5.04 -6.04
N ARG A 121 15.04 3.74 -5.76
CA ARG A 121 14.26 2.67 -6.39
C ARG A 121 12.77 2.80 -6.07
N PHE A 122 12.43 3.04 -4.82
CA PHE A 122 11.06 3.30 -4.36
C PHE A 122 10.46 4.53 -5.04
N MET A 123 11.17 5.66 -5.03
CA MET A 123 10.70 6.90 -5.65
C MET A 123 10.44 6.70 -7.15
N LYS A 124 11.38 6.08 -7.87
CA LYS A 124 11.21 5.76 -9.30
C LYS A 124 9.98 4.89 -9.54
N PHE A 125 9.77 3.87 -8.71
CA PHE A 125 8.60 3.01 -8.81
C PHE A 125 7.30 3.80 -8.60
N VAL A 126 7.20 4.60 -7.54
CA VAL A 126 5.98 5.39 -7.25
C VAL A 126 5.67 6.35 -8.39
N LEU A 127 6.68 7.06 -8.90
CA LEU A 127 6.50 8.03 -10.00
C LEU A 127 6.05 7.36 -11.31
N ASN A 128 6.44 6.11 -11.55
CA ASN A 128 6.09 5.38 -12.78
C ASN A 128 4.77 4.60 -12.67
N GLU A 129 4.53 3.96 -11.53
CA GLU A 129 3.47 2.94 -11.37
C GLU A 129 2.20 3.45 -10.68
N CYS A 130 2.27 4.63 -10.06
CA CYS A 130 1.12 5.27 -9.40
C CYS A 130 0.57 6.40 -10.27
N PRO A 131 -0.37 6.12 -11.18
CA PRO A 131 -0.93 7.14 -12.05
C PRO A 131 -1.73 8.18 -11.25
N PRO A 132 -1.99 9.36 -11.83
CA PRO A 132 -2.93 10.31 -11.28
C PRO A 132 -4.25 9.64 -10.92
N LYS A 133 -4.88 10.07 -9.82
CA LYS A 133 -6.19 9.53 -9.44
C LYS A 133 -7.24 9.98 -10.45
N TYR A 134 -8.08 9.05 -10.90
CA TYR A 134 -9.22 9.34 -11.76
C TYR A 134 -10.54 9.03 -11.05
N LEU A 135 -11.59 9.68 -11.54
CA LEU A 135 -12.97 9.48 -11.15
C LEU A 135 -13.65 8.43 -12.02
N ASP A 136 -14.79 7.93 -11.56
CA ASP A 136 -15.60 6.94 -12.29
C ASP A 136 -16.04 7.44 -13.67
N ASN A 137 -16.14 8.75 -13.86
CA ASN A 137 -16.46 9.38 -15.14
C ASN A 137 -15.21 9.63 -16.03
N GLY A 138 -14.04 9.13 -15.63
CA GLY A 138 -12.78 9.24 -16.38
C GLY A 138 -12.06 10.58 -16.21
N GLN A 139 -12.55 11.50 -15.37
CA GLN A 139 -11.89 12.77 -15.14
C GLN A 139 -10.74 12.64 -14.13
N PRO A 140 -9.58 13.30 -14.34
CA PRO A 140 -8.50 13.31 -13.37
C PRO A 140 -8.89 14.13 -12.13
N VAL A 141 -8.51 13.64 -10.96
CA VAL A 141 -8.66 14.34 -9.70
C VAL A 141 -7.55 15.38 -9.58
N ASN A 142 -7.93 16.65 -9.69
CA ASN A 142 -7.09 17.81 -9.42
C ASN A 142 -7.35 18.38 -8.00
N GLY A 143 -6.61 19.42 -7.61
CA GLY A 143 -6.73 20.04 -6.28
C GLY A 143 -8.17 20.47 -5.93
N SER A 144 -8.88 21.11 -6.87
CA SER A 144 -10.26 21.56 -6.68
C SER A 144 -11.25 20.41 -6.49
N SER A 145 -11.14 19.36 -7.32
CA SER A 145 -11.97 18.16 -7.16
C SER A 145 -11.65 17.41 -5.86
N LYS A 146 -10.39 17.38 -5.40
CA LYS A 146 -9.99 16.70 -4.15
C LYS A 146 -10.68 17.29 -2.92
N ILE A 147 -10.88 18.61 -2.89
CA ILE A 147 -11.67 19.30 -1.84
C ILE A 147 -13.11 18.78 -1.86
N HIS A 148 -13.73 18.74 -3.04
CA HIS A 148 -15.10 18.23 -3.21
C HIS A 148 -15.24 16.77 -2.77
N TYR A 149 -14.30 15.89 -3.13
CA TYR A 149 -14.29 14.49 -2.67
C TYR A 149 -14.11 14.36 -1.16
N THR A 150 -13.24 15.18 -0.58
CA THR A 150 -13.03 15.20 0.87
C THR A 150 -14.33 15.58 1.58
N CYS A 151 -15.02 16.63 1.12
CA CYS A 151 -16.33 17.03 1.63
C CYS A 151 -17.39 15.91 1.50
N LEU A 152 -17.50 15.28 0.32
CA LEU A 152 -18.44 14.17 0.08
C LEU A 152 -18.15 12.94 0.95
N SER A 153 -16.88 12.55 1.08
CA SER A 153 -16.48 11.37 1.87
C SER A 153 -16.67 11.57 3.38
N LEU A 154 -16.66 12.81 3.84
CA LEU A 154 -16.86 13.18 5.24
C LEU A 154 -18.32 13.54 5.56
N ASN A 155 -19.26 13.46 4.59
CA ASN A 155 -20.63 13.98 4.72
C ASN A 155 -20.67 15.44 5.19
N VAL A 156 -19.66 16.24 4.85
CA VAL A 156 -19.64 17.68 5.14
C VAL A 156 -20.27 18.36 3.94
N ASN A 157 -21.47 18.94 4.15
CA ASN A 157 -22.09 19.81 3.15
C ASN A 157 -21.24 21.07 2.97
N CYS A 158 -20.32 21.02 2.01
CA CYS A 158 -19.62 22.19 1.52
C CYS A 158 -20.55 22.88 0.52
N TYR A 159 -21.36 23.81 1.01
CA TYR A 159 -21.99 24.82 0.15
C TYR A 159 -20.88 25.73 -0.36
N LEU A 160 -20.56 25.62 -1.66
CA LEU A 160 -19.90 26.67 -2.42
C LEU A 160 -20.95 27.30 -3.35
#